data_AF-A0A2T9KBF5-F1
#
_entry.id   AF-A0A2T9KBF5-F1
#
_cell.length_a   1.000
_cell.length_b   1.000
_cell.length_c   1.000
_cell.angle_alpha   90.00
_cell.angle_beta   90.00
_cell.angle_gamma   90.00
#
_symmetry.space_group_name_H-M   'P 1'
#
loop_
_entity.id
_entity.type
_entity.pdbx_description
1 polymer ?
#
loop_
_entity_poly.entity_id
_entity_poly.type
_entity_poly.pdbx_seq_one_letter_code
_entity_poly.pdbx_strand_id
1 'polypeptide(L)'
;MDYVSTTTPLTYAFYEGPSWEPPAPRERTAPAATEPMLRTPQAPEPSTPDLPRAVGWMIVGAYGAILGAFGLAFLGDAEVGLVLGVCAAYLAVYLGVPAVILRMEPKAETRPDLADFLRQGLSTWTGRVSAGSALAQILTIPVALAVAATGLGIIVRLSA
;
A
#
# COMPACT_ATOMS: atom_id res chain seq x y z
N MET A 1 29.48 44.82 -8.61
CA MET A 1 28.70 43.59 -8.91
C MET A 1 29.12 42.64 -7.82
N ASP A 2 28.40 42.69 -6.70
CA ASP A 2 28.91 42.23 -5.41
C ASP A 2 27.97 41.18 -4.85
N TYR A 3 28.53 39.98 -4.71
CA TYR A 3 27.88 38.81 -4.13
C TYR A 3 27.57 39.09 -2.66
N VAL A 4 26.29 39.21 -2.31
CA VAL A 4 25.84 39.22 -0.92
C VAL A 4 25.87 37.79 -0.39
N SER A 5 26.85 37.51 0.46
CA SER A 5 26.95 36.28 1.25
C SER A 5 26.03 36.40 2.46
N THR A 6 24.82 35.84 2.40
CA THR A 6 23.95 35.67 3.58
C THR A 6 24.22 34.34 4.25
N THR A 7 25.36 34.24 4.93
CA THR A 7 25.58 33.27 6.01
C THR A 7 24.84 33.78 7.24
N THR A 8 23.53 33.52 7.31
CA THR A 8 22.77 33.68 8.55
C THR A 8 23.14 32.52 9.48
N PRO A 9 23.82 32.74 10.61
CA PRO A 9 24.03 31.66 11.57
C PRO A 9 22.68 31.28 12.18
N LEU A 10 22.31 30.00 12.05
CA LEU A 10 21.19 29.43 12.80
C LEU A 10 21.53 29.54 14.29
N THR A 11 20.96 30.55 14.95
CA THR A 11 20.99 30.66 16.41
C THR A 11 20.14 29.52 16.96
N TYR A 12 20.80 28.44 17.36
CA TYR A 12 20.19 27.41 18.20
C TYR A 12 19.77 28.08 19.50
N ALA A 13 18.49 28.37 19.65
CA ALA A 13 17.92 28.75 20.92
C ALA A 13 18.10 27.57 21.87
N PHE A 14 19.11 27.67 22.73
CA PHE A 14 19.37 26.74 23.81
C PHE A 14 18.16 26.79 24.74
N TYR A 15 17.38 25.71 24.80
CA TYR A 15 16.23 25.61 25.67
C TYR A 15 16.74 25.56 27.13
N GLU A 16 16.75 26.70 27.83
CA GLU A 16 16.98 26.76 29.28
C GLU A 16 15.73 26.24 30.02
N GLY A 17 15.51 24.93 29.91
CA GLY A 17 14.55 24.21 30.75
C GLY A 17 15.09 24.03 32.17
N PRO A 18 14.23 23.68 33.15
CA PRO A 18 14.64 23.39 34.52
C PRO A 18 15.82 22.40 34.52
N SER A 19 16.81 22.65 35.39
CA SER A 19 17.99 21.80 35.58
C SER A 19 17.58 20.33 35.55
N TRP A 20 18.23 19.53 34.70
CA TRP A 20 17.83 18.17 34.32
C TRP A 20 17.82 17.13 35.46
N GLU A 21 17.77 17.52 36.74
CA GLU A 21 17.73 16.60 37.87
C GLU A 21 16.68 15.50 37.64
N PRO A 22 17.13 14.24 37.47
CA PRO A 22 16.22 13.14 37.30
C PRO A 22 15.34 13.08 38.56
N PRO A 23 14.01 12.98 38.43
CA PRO A 23 13.17 12.80 39.60
C PRO A 23 13.66 11.57 40.38
N ALA A 24 13.73 11.69 41.71
CA ALA A 24 14.19 10.63 42.59
C ALA A 24 13.54 9.29 42.19
N PRO A 25 14.28 8.17 42.18
CA PRO A 25 13.73 6.88 41.79
C PRO A 25 12.48 6.59 42.62
N ARG A 26 11.31 6.62 41.98
CA ARG A 26 10.07 6.20 42.63
C ARG A 26 10.28 4.76 43.05
N GLU A 27 10.11 4.48 44.34
CA GLU A 27 10.08 3.11 44.85
C GLU A 27 9.06 2.34 44.01
N ARG A 28 9.57 1.45 43.15
CA ARG A 28 8.75 0.64 42.28
C ARG A 28 8.06 -0.35 43.21
N THR A 29 6.85 -0.04 43.65
CA THR A 29 5.98 -1.01 44.32
C THR A 29 5.89 -2.18 43.35
N ALA A 30 6.50 -3.31 43.69
CA ALA A 30 6.46 -4.48 42.86
C ALA A 30 4.98 -4.80 42.61
N PRO A 31 4.47 -4.77 41.37
CA PRO A 31 3.11 -5.19 41.13
C PRO A 31 2.97 -6.61 41.69
N ALA A 32 1.95 -6.81 42.53
CA ALA A 32 1.61 -8.12 43.06
C ALA A 32 1.68 -9.12 41.90
N ALA A 33 2.46 -10.20 42.09
CA ALA A 33 2.76 -11.18 41.06
C ALA A 33 1.48 -11.53 40.31
N THR A 34 1.32 -10.94 39.13
CA THR A 34 0.23 -11.27 38.24
C THR A 34 0.60 -12.64 37.72
N GLU A 35 -0.18 -13.66 38.07
CA GLU A 35 0.02 -15.01 37.55
C GLU A 35 0.31 -14.89 36.05
N PRO A 36 1.38 -15.54 35.53
CA PRO A 36 1.67 -15.49 34.12
C PRO A 36 0.48 -16.09 33.40
N MET A 37 -0.39 -15.23 32.87
CA MET A 37 -1.54 -15.61 32.09
C MET A 37 -0.96 -16.43 30.94
N LEU A 38 -1.13 -17.75 31.03
CA LEU A 38 -0.70 -18.72 30.04
C LEU A 38 -1.36 -18.28 28.73
N ARG A 39 -0.62 -17.54 27.89
CA ARG A 39 -1.09 -17.21 26.54
C ARG A 39 -1.29 -18.54 25.85
N THR A 40 -2.53 -18.95 25.73
CA THR A 40 -2.91 -20.07 24.87
C THR A 40 -2.30 -19.75 23.51
N PRO A 41 -1.51 -20.66 22.90
CA PRO A 41 -1.00 -20.46 21.56
C PRO A 41 -2.17 -20.05 20.65
N GLN A 42 -2.19 -18.80 20.22
CA GLN A 42 -3.17 -18.34 19.23
C GLN A 42 -2.84 -19.14 17.97
N ALA A 43 -3.81 -19.91 17.48
CA ALA A 43 -3.66 -20.56 16.19
C ALA A 43 -3.28 -19.48 15.17
N PRO A 44 -2.32 -19.75 14.25
CA PRO A 44 -1.95 -18.78 13.22
C PRO A 44 -3.21 -18.30 12.51
N GLU A 45 -3.53 -17.01 12.62
CA GLU A 45 -4.63 -16.43 11.89
C GLU A 45 -4.33 -16.63 10.40
N PRO A 46 -5.27 -17.16 9.59
CA PRO A 46 -5.03 -17.35 8.18
C PRO A 46 -4.67 -16.00 7.57
N SER A 47 -3.45 -15.83 7.05
CA SER A 47 -3.07 -14.60 6.36
C SER A 47 -3.71 -14.46 4.97
N THR A 48 -4.71 -15.31 4.68
CA THR A 48 -5.57 -15.18 3.52
C THR A 48 -6.26 -13.82 3.57
N PRO A 49 -6.08 -12.96 2.54
CA PRO A 49 -6.71 -11.66 2.51
C PRO A 49 -8.22 -11.82 2.63
N ASP A 50 -8.83 -11.09 3.57
CA ASP A 50 -10.28 -10.90 3.72
C ASP A 50 -10.95 -10.22 2.50
N LEU A 51 -10.21 -10.09 1.40
CA LEU A 51 -10.61 -9.48 0.16
C LEU A 51 -11.15 -10.53 -0.83
N PRO A 52 -12.29 -10.25 -1.46
CA PRO A 52 -12.85 -11.10 -2.50
C PRO A 52 -11.91 -11.15 -3.70
N ARG A 53 -11.90 -12.28 -4.42
CA ARG A 53 -11.05 -12.47 -5.62
C ARG A 53 -11.27 -11.39 -6.67
N ALA A 54 -12.49 -10.86 -6.75
CA ALA A 54 -12.85 -9.77 -7.64
C ALA A 54 -11.93 -8.54 -7.47
N VAL A 55 -11.51 -8.19 -6.25
CA VAL A 55 -10.64 -7.03 -6.03
C VAL A 55 -9.24 -7.27 -6.60
N GLY A 56 -8.72 -8.50 -6.49
CA GLY A 56 -7.48 -8.88 -7.16
C GLY A 56 -7.58 -8.69 -8.68
N TRP A 57 -8.71 -9.11 -9.28
CA TRP A 57 -8.95 -8.89 -10.70
C TRP A 57 -9.12 -7.43 -11.10
N MET A 58 -9.71 -6.59 -10.24
CA MET A 58 -9.78 -5.14 -10.47
C MET A 58 -8.38 -4.51 -10.51
N ILE A 59 -7.48 -4.90 -9.59
CA ILE A 59 -6.08 -4.43 -9.57
C ILE A 59 -5.35 -4.87 -10.84
N VAL A 60 -5.44 -6.16 -11.20
CA VAL A 60 -4.85 -6.70 -12.44
C VAL A 60 -5.38 -5.96 -13.66
N GLY A 61 -6.70 -5.72 -13.71
CA GLY A 61 -7.36 -5.00 -14.81
C GLY A 61 -6.88 -3.55 -14.93
N ALA A 62 -6.72 -2.83 -13.81
CA ALA A 62 -6.25 -1.45 -13.83
C ALA A 62 -4.80 -1.34 -14.33
N TYR A 63 -3.88 -2.20 -13.87
CA TYR A 63 -2.51 -2.21 -14.41
C TYR A 63 -2.45 -2.68 -15.86
N GLY A 64 -3.27 -3.66 -16.22
CA GLY A 64 -3.43 -4.09 -17.61
C GLY A 64 -3.90 -2.94 -18.51
N ALA A 65 -4.83 -2.10 -18.02
CA ALA A 65 -5.29 -0.92 -18.74
C ALA A 65 -4.18 0.13 -18.94
N ILE A 66 -3.29 0.32 -17.97
CA ILE A 66 -2.12 1.22 -18.12
C ILE A 66 -1.21 0.73 -19.24
N LEU A 67 -0.82 -0.55 -19.21
CA LEU A 67 0.04 -1.14 -20.25
C LEU A 67 -0.65 -1.14 -21.62
N GLY A 68 -1.95 -1.45 -21.63
CA GLY A 68 -2.78 -1.41 -22.83
C GLY A 68 -2.86 0.00 -23.42
N ALA A 69 -3.06 1.02 -22.61
CA ALA A 69 -3.12 2.42 -23.06
C ALA A 69 -1.81 2.85 -23.72
N PHE A 70 -0.66 2.60 -23.11
CA PHE A 70 0.63 2.94 -23.72
C PHE A 70 0.97 2.06 -24.92
N GLY A 71 0.68 0.76 -24.85
CA GLY A 71 0.84 -0.14 -25.99
C GLY A 71 0.03 0.32 -27.19
N LEU A 72 -1.21 0.76 -26.96
CA LEU A 72 -2.09 1.33 -27.97
C LEU A 72 -1.63 2.71 -28.45
N ALA A 73 -1.07 3.55 -27.59
CA ALA A 73 -0.58 4.87 -27.96
C ALA A 73 0.62 4.81 -28.92
N PHE A 74 1.52 3.86 -28.70
CA PHE A 74 2.83 3.78 -29.36
C PHE A 74 3.01 2.54 -30.24
N LEU A 75 1.93 1.98 -30.84
CA LEU A 75 2.10 0.86 -31.78
C LEU A 75 3.11 1.21 -32.88
N GLY A 76 4.04 0.30 -33.10
CA GLY A 76 5.04 0.39 -34.18
C GLY A 76 6.41 0.86 -33.71
N ASP A 77 6.54 1.31 -32.47
CA ASP A 77 7.82 1.69 -31.88
C ASP A 77 8.43 0.50 -31.10
N ALA A 78 9.56 -0.01 -31.60
CA ALA A 78 10.25 -1.15 -30.99
C ALA A 78 10.92 -0.82 -29.65
N GLU A 79 11.38 0.42 -29.46
CA GLU A 79 11.99 0.87 -28.20
C GLU A 79 10.91 0.94 -27.11
N VAL A 80 9.76 1.52 -27.43
CA VAL A 80 8.62 1.54 -26.50
C VAL A 80 8.10 0.12 -26.22
N GLY A 81 8.07 -0.74 -27.23
CA GLY A 81 7.71 -2.15 -27.07
C GLY A 81 8.60 -2.88 -26.05
N LEU A 82 9.92 -2.65 -26.10
CA LEU A 82 10.86 -3.22 -25.13
C LEU A 82 10.59 -2.69 -23.71
N VAL A 83 10.40 -1.38 -23.56
CA VAL A 83 10.11 -0.76 -22.26
C VAL A 83 8.82 -1.32 -21.65
N LEU A 84 7.75 -1.42 -22.44
CA LEU A 84 6.49 -2.01 -21.99
C LEU A 84 6.64 -3.50 -21.64
N GLY A 85 7.48 -4.24 -22.36
CA GLY A 85 7.82 -5.62 -22.02
C GLY A 85 8.49 -5.74 -20.65
N VAL A 86 9.46 -4.87 -20.35
CA VAL A 86 10.13 -4.82 -19.04
C VAL A 86 9.12 -4.43 -17.94
N CYS A 87 8.28 -3.43 -18.18
CA CYS A 87 7.21 -3.05 -17.24
C CYS A 87 6.23 -4.20 -16.97
N ALA A 88 5.83 -4.93 -18.02
CA ALA A 88 4.96 -6.10 -17.90
C ALA A 88 5.61 -7.24 -17.11
N ALA A 89 6.91 -7.47 -17.32
CA ALA A 89 7.67 -8.48 -16.56
C ALA A 89 7.73 -8.12 -15.06
N TYR A 90 8.06 -6.86 -14.72
CA TYR A 90 8.03 -6.41 -13.33
C TYR A 90 6.63 -6.50 -12.73
N LEU A 91 5.60 -6.10 -13.46
CA LEU A 91 4.22 -6.23 -13.01
C LEU A 91 3.86 -7.69 -12.72
N ALA A 92 4.26 -8.61 -13.59
CA ALA A 92 4.03 -10.04 -13.39
C ALA A 92 4.74 -10.55 -12.13
N VAL A 93 5.93 -10.07 -11.80
CA VAL A 93 6.63 -10.41 -10.55
C VAL A 93 5.89 -9.82 -9.34
N TYR A 94 5.55 -8.52 -9.39
CA TYR A 94 4.86 -7.83 -8.28
C TYR A 94 3.49 -8.42 -7.96
N LEU A 95 2.76 -8.93 -8.96
CA LEU A 95 1.48 -9.60 -8.75
C LEU A 95 1.64 -11.10 -8.50
N GLY A 96 2.62 -11.73 -9.15
CA GLY A 96 2.86 -13.16 -9.11
C GLY A 96 3.40 -13.64 -7.78
N VAL A 97 4.36 -12.92 -7.18
CA VAL A 97 4.94 -13.31 -5.89
C VAL A 97 3.88 -13.37 -4.78
N PRO A 98 3.05 -12.31 -4.55
CA PRO A 98 1.93 -12.41 -3.62
C PRO A 98 0.96 -13.52 -3.98
N ALA A 99 0.62 -13.71 -5.26
CA ALA A 99 -0.28 -14.77 -5.68
C ALA A 99 0.25 -16.18 -5.37
N VAL A 100 1.57 -16.39 -5.45
CA VAL A 100 2.21 -17.65 -5.06
C VAL A 100 2.19 -17.84 -3.55
N ILE A 101 2.51 -16.80 -2.78
CA ILE A 101 2.43 -16.84 -1.30
C ILE A 101 1.02 -17.23 -0.85
N LEU A 102 0.00 -16.57 -1.40
CA LEU A 102 -1.42 -16.85 -1.10
C LEU A 102 -1.87 -18.26 -1.53
N ARG A 103 -1.17 -18.90 -2.45
CA ARG A 103 -1.44 -20.29 -2.85
C ARG A 103 -0.83 -21.31 -1.91
N MET A 104 0.24 -20.94 -1.20
CA MET A 104 0.93 -21.80 -0.24
C MET A 104 0.28 -21.76 1.15
N GLU A 105 -0.51 -20.73 1.45
CA GLU A 105 -1.20 -20.62 2.73
C GLU A 105 -2.29 -21.68 2.91
N PRO A 106 -2.52 -22.14 4.16
CA PRO A 106 -3.68 -22.95 4.49
C PRO A 106 -4.95 -22.23 4.01
N LYS A 107 -5.74 -22.90 3.17
CA LYS A 107 -6.97 -22.29 2.64
C LYS A 107 -7.90 -21.97 3.81
N ALA A 108 -8.22 -20.69 3.98
CA ALA A 108 -9.34 -20.28 4.83
C ALA A 108 -10.62 -21.02 4.39
N GLU A 109 -11.45 -21.43 5.35
CA GLU A 109 -12.66 -22.22 5.07
C GLU A 109 -13.62 -21.50 4.12
N THR A 110 -13.66 -20.16 4.12
CA THR A 110 -14.51 -19.38 3.21
C THR A 110 -13.89 -18.03 2.92
N ARG A 111 -13.65 -17.73 1.65
CA ARG A 111 -13.28 -16.39 1.19
C ARG A 111 -14.57 -15.62 0.87
N PRO A 112 -14.76 -14.37 1.32
CA PRO A 112 -15.98 -13.63 1.04
C PRO A 112 -16.14 -13.41 -0.46
N ASP A 113 -17.38 -13.49 -0.94
CA ASP A 113 -17.72 -12.99 -2.27
C ASP A 113 -17.79 -11.46 -2.27
N LEU A 114 -17.75 -10.84 -3.44
CA LEU A 114 -17.82 -9.39 -3.58
C LEU A 114 -19.09 -8.81 -2.94
N ALA A 115 -20.23 -9.48 -3.06
CA ALA A 115 -21.48 -9.04 -2.45
C ALA A 115 -21.40 -9.02 -0.91
N ASP A 116 -20.81 -10.05 -0.31
CA ASP A 116 -20.61 -10.12 1.14
C ASP A 116 -19.62 -9.07 1.61
N PHE A 117 -18.51 -8.91 0.89
CA PHE A 117 -17.53 -7.87 1.18
C PHE A 117 -18.15 -6.48 1.12
N LEU A 118 -18.94 -6.16 0.10
CA LEU A 118 -19.61 -4.86 -0.04
C LEU A 118 -20.57 -4.56 1.11
N ARG A 119 -21.21 -5.58 1.69
CA ARG A 119 -22.09 -5.46 2.86
C ARG A 119 -21.32 -5.37 4.18
N GLN A 120 -20.27 -6.16 4.33
CA GLN A 120 -19.60 -6.39 5.62
C GLN A 120 -18.38 -5.49 5.83
N GLY A 121 -17.76 -4.98 4.77
CA GLY A 121 -16.51 -4.23 4.83
C GLY A 121 -15.30 -5.09 5.19
N LEU A 122 -14.19 -4.42 5.48
CA LEU A 122 -12.91 -5.04 5.82
C LEU A 122 -12.64 -4.87 7.32
N SER A 123 -12.30 -5.97 7.99
CA SER A 123 -11.87 -5.92 9.39
C SER A 123 -10.40 -5.49 9.44
N THR A 124 -10.07 -4.48 10.24
CA THR A 124 -8.69 -4.06 10.50
C THR A 124 -8.40 -4.13 11.99
N TRP A 125 -7.12 -4.06 12.37
CA TRP A 125 -6.72 -3.99 13.78
C TRP A 125 -7.36 -2.83 14.55
N THR A 126 -7.61 -1.70 13.87
CA THR A 126 -8.23 -0.49 14.46
C THR A 126 -9.75 -0.50 14.43
N GLY A 127 -10.39 -1.55 13.92
CA GLY A 127 -11.84 -1.62 13.74
C GLY A 127 -12.23 -1.91 12.29
N ARG A 128 -13.53 -1.82 12.00
CA ARG A 128 -14.08 -2.18 10.68
C ARG A 128 -14.12 -0.98 9.74
N VAL A 129 -13.60 -1.17 8.54
CA VAL A 129 -13.59 -0.17 7.45
C VAL A 129 -14.67 -0.55 6.44
N SER A 130 -15.43 0.43 5.96
CA SER A 130 -16.46 0.17 4.94
C SER A 130 -15.82 -0.37 3.65
N ALA A 131 -16.54 -1.21 2.92
CA ALA A 131 -16.04 -1.78 1.68
C ALA A 131 -15.68 -0.70 0.65
N GLY A 132 -16.52 0.32 0.52
CA GLY A 132 -16.29 1.44 -0.40
C GLY A 132 -15.01 2.22 -0.08
N SER A 133 -14.75 2.52 1.19
CA SER A 133 -13.52 3.21 1.59
C SER A 133 -12.28 2.33 1.40
N ALA A 134 -12.38 1.03 1.69
CA ALA A 134 -11.29 0.09 1.44
C ALA A 134 -10.98 -0.02 -0.06
N LEU A 135 -12.00 -0.17 -0.91
CA LEU A 135 -11.84 -0.20 -2.37
C LEU A 135 -11.25 1.10 -2.90
N ALA A 136 -11.71 2.25 -2.41
CA ALA A 136 -11.15 3.54 -2.79
C ALA A 136 -9.65 3.57 -2.48
N GLN A 137 -9.23 3.21 -1.28
CA GLN A 137 -7.80 3.20 -0.91
C GLN A 137 -6.97 2.26 -1.80
N ILE A 138 -7.48 1.05 -2.05
CA ILE A 138 -6.80 0.04 -2.86
C ILE A 138 -6.70 0.46 -4.34
N LEU A 139 -7.76 1.04 -4.89
CA LEU A 139 -7.89 1.28 -6.33
C LEU A 139 -7.55 2.70 -6.76
N THR A 140 -7.45 3.68 -5.84
CA THR A 140 -7.21 5.09 -6.20
C THR A 140 -5.98 5.25 -7.08
N ILE A 141 -4.83 4.71 -6.65
CA ILE A 141 -3.57 4.85 -7.39
C ILE A 141 -3.66 4.17 -8.77
N PRO A 142 -3.94 2.86 -8.87
CA PRO A 142 -3.91 2.18 -10.17
C PRO A 142 -4.99 2.72 -11.13
N VAL A 143 -6.17 3.09 -10.65
CA VAL A 143 -7.23 3.67 -11.51
C VAL A 143 -6.86 5.07 -11.98
N ALA A 144 -6.33 5.93 -11.11
CA ALA A 144 -5.89 7.27 -11.51
C ALA A 144 -4.79 7.19 -12.57
N LEU A 145 -3.82 6.27 -12.40
CA LEU A 145 -2.78 6.04 -13.39
C LEU A 145 -3.34 5.48 -14.70
N ALA A 146 -4.32 4.58 -14.67
CA ALA A 146 -4.98 4.06 -15.87
C ALA A 146 -5.71 5.17 -16.65
N VAL A 147 -6.42 6.05 -15.95
CA VAL A 147 -7.09 7.22 -16.55
C VAL A 147 -6.06 8.16 -17.17
N ALA A 148 -4.98 8.48 -16.44
CA ALA A 148 -3.93 9.36 -16.94
C ALA A 148 -3.21 8.77 -18.17
N ALA A 149 -2.84 7.49 -18.14
CA ALA A 149 -2.20 6.79 -19.26
C ALA A 149 -3.11 6.76 -20.48
N THR A 150 -4.41 6.51 -20.28
CA THR A 150 -5.42 6.52 -21.34
C THR A 150 -5.56 7.91 -21.95
N GLY A 151 -5.67 8.96 -21.12
CA GLY A 151 -5.74 10.35 -21.58
C GLY A 151 -4.51 10.76 -22.40
N LEU A 152 -3.31 10.44 -21.90
CA LEU A 152 -2.05 10.66 -22.64
C LEU A 152 -2.03 9.91 -23.97
N GLY A 153 -2.43 8.64 -23.97
CA GLY A 153 -2.47 7.83 -25.17
C GLY A 153 -3.43 8.38 -26.24
N ILE A 154 -4.60 8.86 -25.82
CA ILE A 154 -5.56 9.54 -26.70
C ILE A 154 -4.93 10.81 -27.29
N ILE A 155 -4.31 11.66 -26.47
CA ILE A 155 -3.66 12.90 -26.93
C ILE A 155 -2.59 12.58 -27.96
N VAL A 156 -1.69 11.64 -27.66
CA VAL A 156 -0.63 11.19 -28.58
C VAL A 156 -1.23 10.76 -29.92
N ARG A 157 -2.29 9.94 -29.89
CA ARG A 157 -2.94 9.42 -31.10
C ARG A 157 -3.67 10.47 -31.93
N LEU A 158 -4.17 11.54 -31.30
CA LEU A 158 -4.78 12.66 -32.01
C LEU A 158 -3.76 13.68 -32.51
N SER A 159 -2.55 13.67 -31.95
CA SER A 159 -1.45 14.58 -32.33
C SER A 159 -0.47 14.02 -33.36
N ALA A 160 -0.53 12.71 -33.61
CA ALA A 160 0.28 11.99 -34.60
C ALA A 160 -0.37 12.02 -35.99
#